data_AF-A0A654ZYT2-F1
#
_entry.id   AF-A0A654ZYT2-F1
#
_cell.length_a   1.000
_cell.length_b   1.000
_cell.length_c   1.000
_cell.angle_alpha   90.00
_cell.angle_beta   90.00
_cell.angle_gamma   90.00
#
_symmetry.space_group_name_H-M   'P 1'
#
loop_
_entity.id
_entity.type
_entity.pdbx_description
1 polymer ?
#
loop_
_entity_poly.entity_id
_entity_poly.type
_entity_poly.pdbx_seq_one_letter_code
_entity_poly.pdbx_strand_id
1 'polypeptide(L)'
;MVGEPTDPAGPVAYHATVPVRAMVLAMRKAGVPADVSDAAGTFVCNHLMYGVLHHLAQKGLPVRAGWIHLPCLPSVAALDHNLGVPSMSVQTAVAGVTAGIEAAIRQSADIREPIPSRLQI
;
A
#
# COMPACT_ATOMS: atom_id res chain seq x y z
N MET A 1 -10.01 -4.06 18.04
CA MET A 1 -11.05 -4.69 17.21
C MET A 1 -10.37 -5.69 16.30
N VAL A 2 -10.40 -6.96 16.67
CA VAL A 2 -9.93 -8.06 15.82
C VAL A 2 -11.13 -8.99 15.68
N GLY A 3 -11.51 -9.32 14.44
CA GLY A 3 -12.62 -10.23 14.14
C GLY A 3 -13.98 -9.59 13.86
N GLU A 4 -14.11 -8.26 13.94
CA GLU A 4 -15.34 -7.55 13.56
C GLU A 4 -15.21 -6.91 12.17
N PRO A 5 -16.29 -6.88 11.36
CA PRO A 5 -16.29 -6.18 10.09
C PRO A 5 -16.15 -4.67 10.31
N THR A 6 -15.39 -3.99 9.45
CA THR A 6 -15.29 -2.52 9.46
C THR A 6 -16.67 -1.87 9.24
N ASP A 7 -17.48 -2.43 8.34
CA ASP A 7 -18.88 -2.09 8.15
C ASP A 7 -19.68 -3.40 8.06
N PRO A 8 -20.64 -3.66 8.98
CA PRO A 8 -21.47 -4.86 8.94
C PRO A 8 -22.32 -5.03 7.68
N ALA A 9 -22.67 -3.94 6.99
CA ALA A 9 -23.46 -3.93 5.77
C ALA A 9 -22.64 -3.66 4.50
N GLY A 10 -21.36 -3.35 4.66
CA GLY A 10 -20.43 -3.10 3.57
C GLY A 10 -19.99 -4.38 2.86
N PRO A 11 -19.43 -4.29 1.64
CA PRO A 11 -18.88 -5.45 0.94
C PRO A 11 -17.66 -6.01 1.68
N VAL A 12 -17.32 -7.27 1.40
CA VAL A 12 -16.21 -7.99 2.07
C VAL A 12 -14.86 -7.31 1.85
N ALA A 13 -14.63 -6.74 0.67
CA ALA A 13 -13.37 -6.09 0.32
C ALA A 13 -13.58 -5.00 -0.73
N TYR A 14 -12.60 -4.10 -0.82
CA TYR A 14 -12.45 -3.14 -1.90
C TYR A 14 -11.08 -3.32 -2.54
N HIS A 15 -11.01 -3.20 -3.87
CA HIS A 15 -9.74 -3.05 -4.55
C HIS A 15 -9.23 -1.61 -4.43
N ALA A 16 -7.91 -1.45 -4.30
CA ALA A 16 -7.28 -0.16 -4.54
C ALA A 16 -7.59 0.31 -5.98
N THR A 17 -7.81 1.61 -6.14
CA THR A 17 -8.15 2.23 -7.44
C THR A 17 -7.00 3.04 -8.03
N VAL A 18 -5.85 3.07 -7.36
CA VAL A 18 -4.56 3.54 -7.91
C VAL A 18 -3.88 2.42 -8.74
N PRO A 19 -3.00 2.76 -9.71
CA PRO A 19 -2.33 1.76 -10.55
C PRO A 19 -1.17 1.09 -9.81
N VAL A 20 -1.48 0.20 -8.85
CA VAL A 20 -0.52 -0.39 -7.91
C VAL A 20 0.68 -1.03 -8.63
N ARG A 21 0.45 -1.77 -9.72
CA ARG A 21 1.55 -2.42 -10.45
C ARG A 21 2.48 -1.38 -11.08
N ALA A 22 1.91 -0.36 -11.73
CA ALA A 22 2.71 0.73 -12.29
C ALA A 22 3.54 1.45 -11.22
N MET A 23 2.96 1.68 -10.03
CA MET A 23 3.64 2.30 -8.89
C MET A 23 4.82 1.44 -8.42
N VAL A 24 4.63 0.13 -8.24
CA VAL A 24 5.70 -0.79 -7.80
C VAL A 24 6.85 -0.85 -8.82
N LEU A 25 6.56 -0.92 -10.12
CA LEU A 25 7.61 -0.89 -11.14
C LEU A 25 8.39 0.42 -11.13
N ALA A 26 7.70 1.56 -10.95
CA ALA A 26 8.37 2.86 -10.85
C ALA A 26 9.31 2.94 -9.64
N MET A 27 8.87 2.45 -8.47
CA MET A 27 9.70 2.34 -7.27
C MET A 27 10.95 1.48 -7.52
N ARG A 28 10.77 0.30 -8.12
CA ARG A 28 11.88 -0.61 -8.46
C ARG A 28 12.85 0.01 -9.45
N LYS A 29 12.34 0.71 -10.47
CA LYS A 29 13.15 1.45 -11.45
C LYS A 29 13.97 2.59 -10.81
N ALA A 30 13.46 3.19 -9.74
CA ALA A 30 14.18 4.17 -8.93
C ALA A 30 15.21 3.54 -7.96
N GLY A 31 15.40 2.22 -8.01
CA GLY A 31 16.33 1.48 -7.14
C GLY A 31 15.80 1.20 -5.74
N VAL A 32 14.49 1.37 -5.50
CA VAL A 32 13.85 1.13 -4.20
C VAL A 32 13.14 -0.22 -4.20
N PRO A 33 13.44 -1.14 -3.25
CA PRO A 33 12.70 -2.38 -3.11
C PRO A 33 11.23 -2.12 -2.80
N ALA A 34 10.34 -2.66 -3.63
CA ALA A 34 8.90 -2.55 -3.49
C ALA A 34 8.22 -3.82 -4.00
N ASP A 35 7.06 -4.16 -3.44
CA ASP A 35 6.28 -5.31 -3.86
C ASP A 35 4.78 -5.08 -3.69
N VAL A 36 3.95 -5.84 -4.41
CA VAL A 36 2.50 -5.81 -4.28
C VAL A 36 2.10 -6.66 -3.07
N SER A 37 1.25 -6.12 -2.20
CA SER A 37 0.70 -6.84 -1.05
C SER A 37 -0.80 -7.02 -1.25
N ASP A 38 -1.26 -8.27 -1.39
CA ASP A 38 -2.69 -8.57 -1.57
C ASP A 38 -3.47 -8.55 -0.25
N ALA A 39 -2.76 -8.49 0.89
CA ALA A 39 -3.34 -8.26 2.21
C ALA A 39 -2.71 -7.03 2.87
N ALA A 40 -3.55 -6.11 3.35
CA ALA A 40 -3.11 -4.97 4.19
C ALA A 40 -3.04 -5.34 5.69
N GLY A 41 -3.17 -6.63 6.02
CA GLY A 41 -3.38 -7.12 7.38
C GLY A 41 -4.79 -6.84 7.90
N THR A 42 -5.04 -7.10 9.19
CA THR A 42 -6.35 -6.92 9.84
C THR A 42 -6.34 -5.82 10.91
N PHE A 43 -5.34 -4.95 10.88
CA PHE A 43 -5.19 -3.87 11.85
C PHE A 43 -5.69 -2.53 11.29
N VAL A 44 -5.40 -1.43 12.00
CA VAL A 44 -5.94 -0.09 11.71
C VAL A 44 -5.65 0.38 10.28
N CYS A 45 -4.51 0.01 9.68
CA CYS A 45 -4.18 0.34 8.30
C CYS A 45 -5.23 -0.16 7.31
N ASN A 46 -5.66 -1.42 7.47
CA ASN A 46 -6.70 -2.03 6.65
C ASN A 46 -8.07 -1.39 6.91
N HIS A 47 -8.41 -1.14 8.17
CA HIS A 47 -9.65 -0.45 8.54
C HIS A 47 -9.75 0.93 7.88
N LEU A 48 -8.67 1.71 7.91
CA LEU A 48 -8.62 3.03 7.28
C LEU A 48 -8.73 2.93 5.74
N MET A 49 -7.97 2.03 5.11
CA MET A 49 -8.06 1.82 3.66
C MET A 49 -9.47 1.40 3.23
N TYR A 50 -10.08 0.47 3.96
CA TYR A 50 -11.47 0.05 3.74
C TYR A 50 -12.43 1.22 3.87
N GLY A 51 -12.36 1.98 4.96
CA GLY A 51 -13.27 3.10 5.23
C GLY A 51 -13.20 4.19 4.16
N VAL A 52 -11.99 4.52 3.68
CA VAL A 52 -11.80 5.47 2.57
C VAL A 52 -12.44 4.93 1.29
N LEU A 53 -12.13 3.70 0.87
CA LEU A 53 -12.69 3.12 -0.35
C LEU A 53 -14.21 2.97 -0.27
N HIS A 54 -14.73 2.56 0.89
CA HIS A 54 -16.16 2.45 1.15
C HIS A 54 -16.86 3.80 1.01
N HIS A 55 -16.32 4.85 1.64
CA HIS A 55 -16.86 6.21 1.54
C HIS A 55 -16.91 6.70 0.09
N LEU A 56 -15.82 6.52 -0.66
CA LEU A 56 -15.74 6.92 -2.06
C LEU A 56 -16.79 6.18 -2.92
N ALA A 57 -16.96 4.87 -2.70
CA ALA A 57 -17.94 4.07 -3.42
C ALA A 57 -19.38 4.50 -3.11
N GLN A 58 -19.72 4.69 -1.83
CA GLN A 58 -21.05 5.12 -1.39
C GLN A 58 -21.43 6.51 -1.93
N LYS A 59 -20.45 7.40 -2.09
CA LYS A 59 -20.67 8.76 -2.59
C LYS A 59 -20.50 8.89 -4.11
N GLY A 60 -20.10 7.82 -4.81
CA GLY A 60 -19.85 7.86 -6.24
C GLY A 60 -18.74 8.85 -6.64
N LEU A 61 -17.75 9.07 -5.76
CA LEU A 61 -16.73 10.09 -5.98
C LEU A 61 -15.64 9.56 -6.93
N PRO A 62 -15.23 10.32 -7.96
CA PRO A 62 -14.22 9.88 -8.93
C PRO A 62 -12.79 10.06 -8.40
N VAL A 63 -12.55 9.71 -7.13
CA VAL A 63 -11.24 9.80 -6.47
C VAL A 63 -10.60 8.43 -6.45
N ARG A 64 -9.30 8.38 -6.79
CA ARG A 64 -8.49 7.16 -6.70
C ARG A 64 -7.82 7.07 -5.34
N ALA A 65 -7.84 5.88 -4.74
CA ALA A 65 -7.29 5.63 -3.42
C ALA A 65 -6.53 4.31 -3.38
N GLY A 66 -5.50 4.26 -2.54
CA GLY A 66 -4.67 3.10 -2.28
C GLY A 66 -3.89 3.28 -0.99
N TRP A 67 -3.03 2.31 -0.68
CA TRP A 67 -2.24 2.29 0.56
C TRP A 67 -0.82 1.81 0.28
N ILE A 68 0.15 2.37 0.99
CA ILE A 68 1.55 1.96 0.95
C ILE A 68 1.99 1.66 2.38
N HIS A 69 2.42 0.43 2.64
CA HIS A 69 3.14 0.10 3.86
C HIS A 69 4.63 0.40 3.69
N LEU A 70 5.24 0.98 4.73
CA LEU A 70 6.69 1.22 4.79
C LEU A 70 7.31 0.33 5.87
N PRO A 71 8.54 -0.17 5.66
CA PRO A 71 9.30 -0.83 6.72
C PRO A 71 9.58 0.13 7.89
N CYS A 72 10.03 -0.43 9.01
CA CYS A 72 10.49 0.37 10.14
C CYS A 72 11.63 1.33 9.74
N LEU A 73 11.74 2.46 10.43
CA LEU A 73 12.95 3.27 10.37
C LEU A 73 14.12 2.52 11.05
N PRO A 74 15.38 2.77 10.66
CA PRO A 74 16.53 2.09 11.26
C PRO A 74 16.61 2.31 12.78
N SER A 75 16.26 3.51 13.25
CA SER A 75 16.20 3.81 14.69
C SER A 75 15.14 3.00 15.44
N VAL A 76 14.02 2.67 14.79
CA VAL A 76 12.96 1.82 15.38
C VAL A 76 13.38 0.36 15.40
N ALA A 77 14.02 -0.11 14.32
CA ALA A 77 14.52 -1.48 14.24
C ALA A 77 15.74 -1.73 15.16
N ALA A 78 16.45 -0.68 15.57
CA ALA A 78 17.56 -0.76 16.52
C ALA A 78 17.11 -0.91 17.99
N LEU A 79 15.82 -0.78 18.29
CA LEU A 79 15.30 -1.01 19.65
C LEU A 79 15.39 -2.51 19.99
N ASP A 80 15.73 -2.85 21.23
CA ASP A 80 15.97 -4.24 21.67
C ASP A 80 14.85 -5.22 21.31
N HIS A 81 13.59 -4.80 21.39
CA HIS A 81 12.42 -5.63 21.06
C HIS A 81 12.17 -5.81 19.55
N ASN A 82 12.89 -5.07 18.69
CA ASN A 82 12.76 -5.11 17.23
C ASN A 82 14.02 -5.65 16.53
N LEU A 83 15.01 -6.17 17.27
CA LEU A 83 16.23 -6.68 16.67
C LEU A 83 15.93 -7.79 15.64
N GLY A 84 16.50 -7.66 14.45
CA GLY A 84 16.26 -8.56 13.30
C GLY A 84 15.13 -8.13 12.36
N VAL A 85 14.32 -7.12 12.73
CA VAL A 85 13.29 -6.56 11.85
C VAL A 85 13.94 -5.77 10.70
N PRO A 86 13.53 -5.98 9.43
CA PRO A 86 14.04 -5.19 8.32
C PRO A 86 13.63 -3.71 8.45
N SER A 87 14.51 -2.81 8.03
CA SER A 87 14.28 -1.37 8.07
C SER A 87 14.67 -0.67 6.78
N MET A 88 14.22 0.57 6.61
CA MET A 88 14.52 1.42 5.46
C MET A 88 14.74 2.86 5.91
N SER A 89 15.78 3.52 5.37
CA SER A 89 16.04 4.93 5.65
C SER A 89 14.90 5.83 5.16
N VAL A 90 14.73 6.99 5.79
CA VAL A 90 13.74 8.00 5.34
C VAL A 90 14.01 8.40 3.89
N GLN A 91 15.27 8.60 3.53
CA GLN A 91 15.67 9.01 2.19
C GLN A 91 15.24 7.98 1.13
N THR A 92 15.49 6.70 1.40
CA THR A 92 15.07 5.60 0.52
C THR A 92 13.54 5.51 0.42
N ALA A 93 12.84 5.61 1.55
CA ALA A 93 11.38 5.59 1.57
C ALA A 93 10.77 6.75 0.78
N VAL A 94 11.30 7.97 0.95
CA VAL A 94 10.85 9.17 0.22
C VAL A 94 11.07 8.98 -1.28
N ALA A 95 12.24 8.51 -1.71
CA ALA A 95 12.52 8.25 -3.13
C ALA A 95 11.50 7.26 -3.74
N GLY A 96 11.20 6.17 -3.03
CA GLY A 96 10.23 5.17 -3.47
C GLY A 96 8.81 5.74 -3.53
N VAL A 97 8.32 6.31 -2.43
CA VAL A 97 6.97 6.88 -2.36
C VAL A 97 6.77 7.97 -3.42
N THR A 98 7.77 8.80 -3.66
CA THR A 98 7.73 9.84 -4.71
C THR A 98 7.57 9.22 -6.09
N ALA A 99 8.43 8.26 -6.46
CA ALA A 99 8.32 7.56 -7.75
C ALA A 99 6.97 6.85 -7.93
N GLY A 100 6.44 6.26 -6.85
CA GLY A 100 5.11 5.65 -6.84
C GLY A 100 3.99 6.66 -7.08
N ILE A 101 4.00 7.78 -6.36
CA ILE A 101 2.99 8.84 -6.54
C ILE A 101 3.05 9.43 -7.95
N GLU A 102 4.24 9.67 -8.49
CA GLU A 102 4.40 10.15 -9.87
C GLU A 102 3.79 9.18 -10.88
N ALA A 103 4.02 7.87 -10.72
CA ALA A 103 3.41 6.86 -11.56
C ALA A 103 1.88 6.86 -11.44
N ALA A 104 1.34 7.01 -10.23
CA ALA A 104 -0.10 7.10 -10.00
C ALA A 104 -0.72 8.34 -10.66
N ILE A 105 -0.01 9.47 -10.72
CA ILE A 105 -0.47 10.67 -11.41
C ILE A 105 -0.48 10.46 -12.92
N ARG A 106 0.61 9.89 -13.48
CA ARG A 106 0.78 9.72 -14.94
C ARG A 106 -0.14 8.66 -15.52
N GLN A 107 -0.52 7.66 -14.73
CA GLN A 107 -1.29 6.52 -15.20
C GLN A 107 -2.68 6.49 -14.56
N SER A 108 -3.72 6.49 -15.40
CA SER A 108 -5.11 6.50 -14.95
C SER A 108 -5.67 5.12 -14.61
N ALA A 109 -5.13 4.05 -15.21
CA ALA A 109 -5.53 2.67 -14.99
C ALA A 109 -4.31 1.75 -14.82
N ASP A 110 -4.43 0.69 -14.02
CA ASP A 110 -3.27 -0.17 -13.77
C ASP A 110 -2.79 -0.92 -15.04
N ILE A 111 -1.52 -1.31 -15.04
CA ILE A 111 -0.93 -2.10 -16.12
C ILE A 111 -1.29 -3.59 -15.95
N ARG A 112 -1.32 -4.33 -17.06
CA ARG A 112 -1.59 -5.78 -17.07
C ARG A 112 -0.35 -6.65 -17.00
N GLU A 113 0.82 -6.04 -16.94
CA GLU A 113 2.09 -6.76 -16.87
C GLU A 113 2.19 -7.53 -15.54
N PRO A 114 2.50 -8.84 -15.57
CA PRO A 114 2.77 -9.59 -14.36
C PRO A 114 4.01 -9.02 -13.67
N ILE A 115 3.89 -8.70 -12.38
CA ILE A 115 5.04 -8.29 -11.57
C ILE A 115 5.48 -9.48 -10.75
N PRO A 116 6.75 -9.92 -10.84
CA PRO A 116 7.27 -10.89 -9.90
C PRO A 116 7.10 -10.35 -8.48
N SER A 117 6.28 -11.03 -7.69
CA SER A 117 5.96 -10.69 -6.33
C SER A 117 6.19 -11.87 -5.41
N ARG A 118 6.68 -11.59 -4.21
CA ARG A 118 6.80 -12.56 -3.12
C ARG A 118 5.75 -12.33 -2.03
N LEU A 119 4.94 -11.27 -2.14
CA LEU A 119 3.91 -10.87 -1.18
C LEU A 119 2.48 -10.97 -1.73
N GLN A 120 2.32 -11.32 -3.01
CA GLN A 120 1.06 -11.81 -3.55
C GLN A 120 0.83 -13.24 -3.03
N ILE A 121 -0.26 -13.42 -2.28
CA ILE A 121 -0.69 -14.69 -1.67
C ILE A 121 -2.02 -15.13 -2.25
#